data_AF-A0A8H8SLQ4-F1
#
_entry.id   AF-A0A8H8SLQ4-F1
#
_cell.length_a   1.000
_cell.length_b   1.000
_cell.length_c   1.000
_cell.angle_alpha   90.00
_cell.angle_beta   90.00
_cell.angle_gamma   90.00
#
_symmetry.space_group_name_H-M   'P 1'
#
loop_
_entity.id
_entity.type
_entity.pdbx_description
1 polymer ?
#
loop_
_entity_poly.entity_id
_entity_poly.type
_entity_poly.pdbx_seq_one_letter_code
_entity_poly.pdbx_strand_id
1 'polypeptide(L)'
;MAEAPLNAKILLIGNSSVGKSSILLRFSDETWLSEDESSATIGVDFRVTKMEVRGKKVKLSIWDTAGQERFRTITSSYYRGAQGIILVYDVANRESFEALPKWFSELETYVSPSVVKIVVGNKVDKEFSRQVTTEEGRAFADRMGTLFVESSAKTKVGVQDAFRELVEKIVDTPELWASSAPRIGSTNANNTRTTASGRTMPGSVNLVDDANAEHDGGGCAC
;
A
#
# COMPACT_ATOMS: atom_id res chain seq x y z
N MET A 1 30.61 4.21 2.39
CA MET A 1 29.45 4.86 1.75
C MET A 1 28.22 4.39 2.51
N ALA A 2 27.40 5.28 3.09
CA ALA A 2 26.20 4.86 3.81
C ALA A 2 25.16 4.39 2.79
N GLU A 3 24.72 3.13 2.90
CA GLU A 3 23.63 2.59 2.08
C GLU A 3 22.36 3.43 2.33
N ALA A 4 21.67 3.82 1.25
CA ALA A 4 20.46 4.62 1.37
C ALA A 4 19.38 3.82 2.15
N PRO A 5 18.65 4.46 3.10
CA PRO A 5 17.65 3.75 3.89
C PRO A 5 16.53 3.24 2.98
N LEU A 6 16.19 1.96 3.14
CA LEU A 6 15.10 1.31 2.41
C LEU A 6 13.77 1.96 2.81
N ASN A 7 12.92 2.31 1.85
CA ASN A 7 11.61 2.89 2.12
C ASN A 7 10.53 1.84 1.88
N ALA A 8 9.69 1.58 2.89
CA ALA A 8 8.56 0.67 2.78
C ALA A 8 7.25 1.40 3.11
N LYS A 9 6.32 1.39 2.17
CA LYS A 9 4.96 1.90 2.28
C LYS A 9 4.06 0.77 2.79
N ILE A 10 3.43 1.01 3.93
CA ILE A 10 2.53 0.06 4.60
C ILE A 10 1.14 0.69 4.68
N LEU A 11 0.09 -0.10 4.43
CA LEU A 11 -1.30 0.32 4.61
C LEU A 11 -1.96 -0.53 5.69
N LEU A 12 -2.68 0.12 6.61
CA LEU A 12 -3.55 -0.54 7.58
C LEU A 12 -4.98 -0.53 7.04
N ILE A 13 -5.61 -1.70 6.95
CA ILE A 13 -7.01 -1.84 6.52
C ILE A 13 -7.80 -2.77 7.45
N GLY A 14 -9.13 -2.68 7.38
CA GLY A 14 -10.05 -3.42 8.24
C GLY A 14 -11.21 -2.53 8.68
N ASN A 15 -12.24 -3.15 9.28
CA ASN A 15 -13.46 -2.44 9.69
C ASN A 15 -13.18 -1.30 10.69
N SER A 16 -14.17 -0.45 10.89
CA SER A 16 -14.10 0.58 11.94
C SER A 16 -13.92 -0.08 13.30
N SER A 17 -13.23 0.63 14.20
CA SER A 17 -13.11 0.24 15.62
C SER A 17 -12.37 -1.07 15.91
N VAL A 18 -11.75 -1.72 14.92
CA VAL A 18 -10.89 -2.91 15.13
C VAL A 18 -9.53 -2.56 15.78
N GLY A 19 -9.17 -1.27 15.83
CA GLY A 19 -7.97 -0.76 16.51
C GLY A 19 -6.74 -0.54 15.63
N LYS A 20 -6.92 -0.26 14.33
CA LYS A 20 -5.83 0.08 13.39
C LYS A 20 -4.99 1.27 13.89
N SER A 21 -5.65 2.37 14.21
CA SER A 21 -5.03 3.58 14.75
C SER A 21 -4.36 3.34 16.10
N SER A 22 -4.98 2.52 16.96
CA SER A 22 -4.40 2.13 18.26
C SER A 22 -3.14 1.28 18.09
N ILE A 23 -3.12 0.36 17.12
CA ILE A 23 -1.91 -0.41 16.77
C ILE A 23 -0.82 0.52 16.26
N LEU A 24 -1.14 1.45 15.36
CA LEU A 24 -0.18 2.41 14.82
C LEU A 24 0.41 3.28 15.93
N LEU A 25 -0.45 3.88 16.75
CA LEU A 25 -0.02 4.73 17.86
C LEU A 25 0.82 3.94 18.88
N ARG A 26 0.44 2.69 19.15
CA ARG A 26 1.22 1.84 20.05
C ARG A 26 2.59 1.52 19.48
N PHE A 27 2.65 1.23 18.18
CA PHE A 27 3.89 0.91 17.49
C PHE A 27 4.83 2.13 17.40
N SER A 28 4.31 3.32 17.10
CA SER A 28 5.13 4.52 16.85
C SER A 28 5.48 5.31 18.11
N ASP A 29 4.49 5.49 19.00
CA ASP A 29 4.57 6.44 20.11
C ASP A 29 4.55 5.74 21.48
N GLU A 30 4.59 4.39 21.49
CA GLU A 30 4.49 3.56 22.69
C GLU A 30 3.28 3.92 23.58
N THR A 31 2.23 4.49 22.96
CA THR A 31 1.06 5.08 23.62
C THR A 31 -0.21 4.32 23.25
N TRP A 32 -1.19 4.31 24.15
CA TRP A 32 -2.53 3.80 23.89
C TRP A 32 -3.54 4.73 24.52
N LEU A 33 -4.56 5.07 23.73
CA LEU A 33 -5.71 5.84 24.17
C LEU A 33 -6.84 4.88 24.52
N SER A 34 -7.57 5.19 25.58
CA SER A 34 -8.79 4.45 25.93
C SER A 34 -9.86 4.59 24.85
N GLU A 35 -10.87 3.71 24.86
CA GLU A 35 -11.96 3.77 23.88
C GLU A 35 -12.72 5.12 23.93
N ASP A 36 -12.76 5.77 25.11
CA ASP A 36 -13.38 7.08 25.31
C ASP A 36 -12.55 8.24 24.74
N GLU A 37 -11.22 8.11 24.73
CA GLU A 37 -10.29 9.11 24.20
C GLU A 37 -10.02 8.89 22.69
N SER A 38 -10.20 7.66 22.22
CA SER A 38 -9.99 7.28 20.83
C SER A 38 -11.15 7.77 19.96
N SER A 39 -10.93 8.86 19.22
CA SER A 39 -11.88 9.30 18.19
C SER A 39 -11.81 8.43 16.93
N ALA A 40 -12.91 8.37 16.18
CA ALA A 40 -12.91 7.69 14.89
C ALA A 40 -12.00 8.44 13.90
N THR A 41 -11.14 7.70 13.20
CA THR A 41 -10.28 8.26 12.15
C THR A 41 -11.14 8.86 11.03
N ILE A 42 -10.96 10.15 10.78
CA ILE A 42 -11.59 10.86 9.67
C ILE A 42 -10.61 10.83 8.49
N GLY A 43 -10.96 10.11 7.43
CA GLY A 43 -10.12 10.01 6.24
C GLY A 43 -8.94 9.05 6.42
N VAL A 44 -7.70 9.53 6.25
CA VAL A 44 -6.47 8.74 6.31
C VAL A 44 -5.44 9.50 7.14
N ASP A 45 -4.82 8.83 8.12
CA ASP A 45 -3.68 9.34 8.86
C ASP A 45 -2.37 8.77 8.29
N PHE A 46 -1.29 9.55 8.39
CA PHE A 46 0.01 9.21 7.84
C PHE A 46 1.11 9.36 8.89
N ARG A 47 1.85 8.29 9.14
CA ARG A 47 2.96 8.25 10.10
C ARG A 47 4.22 7.71 9.46
N VAL A 48 5.36 8.30 9.82
CA VAL A 48 6.68 7.86 9.40
C VAL A 48 7.45 7.35 10.61
N THR A 49 7.86 6.09 10.58
CA THR A 49 8.66 5.45 11.63
C THR A 49 9.92 4.83 11.02
N LYS A 50 10.96 4.60 11.82
CA LYS A 50 12.17 3.88 11.39
C LYS A 50 12.31 2.61 12.19
N MET A 51 12.72 1.53 11.55
CA MET A 51 13.09 0.29 12.20
C MET A 51 14.36 -0.29 11.59
N GLU A 52 15.07 -1.11 12.35
CA GLU A 52 16.22 -1.86 11.85
C GLU A 52 15.86 -3.34 11.79
N VAL A 53 15.99 -3.91 10.60
CA VAL A 53 15.61 -5.30 10.32
C VAL A 53 16.71 -5.93 9.50
N ARG A 54 17.26 -7.06 9.95
CA ARG A 54 18.38 -7.76 9.29
C ARG A 54 19.60 -6.85 9.03
N GLY A 55 19.88 -5.92 9.95
CA GLY A 55 20.96 -4.93 9.82
C GLY A 55 20.70 -3.82 8.80
N LYS A 56 19.53 -3.78 8.17
CA LYS A 56 19.10 -2.71 7.27
C LYS A 56 18.19 -1.74 7.99
N LYS A 57 18.48 -0.44 7.83
CA LYS A 57 17.61 0.64 8.32
C LYS A 57 16.48 0.86 7.32
N VAL A 58 15.26 0.60 7.76
CA VAL A 58 14.05 0.75 6.97
C VAL A 58 13.23 1.92 7.49
N LYS A 59 12.89 2.85 6.60
CA LYS A 59 11.93 3.92 6.85
C LYS A 59 10.55 3.45 6.43
N LEU A 60 9.64 3.36 7.38
CA LEU A 60 8.25 2.98 7.19
C LEU A 60 7.40 4.21 6.97
N SER A 61 6.61 4.20 5.90
CA SER A 61 5.57 5.17 5.57
C SER A 61 4.24 4.46 5.75
N ILE A 62 3.61 4.64 6.92
CA ILE A 62 2.43 3.90 7.34
C ILE A 62 1.19 4.78 7.13
N TRP A 63 0.21 4.22 6.43
CA TRP A 63 -1.07 4.85 6.13
C TRP A 63 -2.16 4.15 6.94
N ASP A 64 -2.75 4.85 7.90
CA ASP A 64 -3.90 4.38 8.68
C ASP A 64 -5.20 4.86 8.03
N THR A 65 -6.06 3.92 7.65
CA THR A 65 -7.30 4.24 6.92
C THR A 65 -8.50 4.26 7.87
N ALA A 66 -9.44 5.17 7.63
CA ALA A 66 -10.75 5.08 8.27
C ALA A 66 -11.41 3.74 7.90
N GLY A 67 -11.83 2.99 8.92
CA GLY A 67 -12.49 1.69 8.72
C GLY A 67 -13.96 1.80 8.32
N GLN A 68 -14.49 3.01 8.12
CA GLN A 68 -15.85 3.19 7.63
C GLN A 68 -15.94 2.87 6.14
N GLU A 69 -16.85 1.95 5.80
CA GLU A 69 -17.13 1.57 4.42
C GLU A 69 -17.51 2.74 3.51
N ARG A 70 -18.00 3.85 4.07
CA ARG A 70 -18.37 5.08 3.33
C ARG A 70 -17.17 5.79 2.69
N PHE A 71 -15.94 5.49 3.11
CA PHE A 71 -14.72 6.10 2.55
C PHE A 71 -13.93 5.17 1.62
N ARG A 72 -14.45 3.98 1.28
CA ARG A 72 -13.79 3.01 0.37
C ARG A 72 -13.39 3.61 -0.99
N THR A 73 -14.15 4.57 -1.52
CA THR A 73 -13.82 5.27 -2.78
C THR A 73 -12.54 6.12 -2.66
N ILE A 74 -12.22 6.63 -1.47
CA ILE A 74 -11.04 7.48 -1.21
C ILE A 74 -9.76 6.62 -1.06
N THR A 75 -9.89 5.32 -0.79
CA THR A 75 -8.76 4.43 -0.48
C THR A 75 -7.99 3.92 -1.71
N SER A 76 -8.61 3.89 -2.89
CA SER A 76 -8.03 3.33 -4.13
C SER A 76 -6.62 3.86 -4.47
N SER A 77 -6.39 5.16 -4.30
CA SER A 77 -5.11 5.82 -4.58
C SER A 77 -4.00 5.45 -3.58
N TYR A 78 -4.36 5.13 -2.34
CA TYR A 78 -3.41 4.79 -1.28
C TYR A 78 -2.84 3.38 -1.43
N TYR A 79 -3.58 2.45 -2.03
CA TYR A 79 -3.09 1.10 -2.33
C TYR A 79 -1.92 1.11 -3.32
N ARG A 80 -1.86 2.09 -4.23
CA ARG A 80 -0.82 2.14 -5.26
C ARG A 80 0.58 2.25 -4.65
N GLY A 81 1.45 1.32 -5.02
CA GLY A 81 2.84 1.28 -4.55
C GLY A 81 2.99 0.90 -3.07
N ALA A 82 1.93 0.41 -2.41
CA ALA A 82 2.09 -0.26 -1.14
C ALA A 82 3.00 -1.49 -1.33
N GLN A 83 3.84 -1.77 -0.33
CA GLN A 83 4.73 -2.94 -0.31
C GLN A 83 4.31 -3.92 0.79
N GLY A 84 3.66 -3.41 1.84
CA GLY A 84 3.05 -4.18 2.92
C GLY A 84 1.61 -3.79 3.18
N ILE A 85 0.79 -4.77 3.53
CA ILE A 85 -0.59 -4.55 3.98
C ILE A 85 -0.82 -5.27 5.31
N ILE A 86 -1.38 -4.56 6.28
CA ILE A 86 -1.83 -5.11 7.56
C ILE A 86 -3.35 -5.10 7.56
N LEU A 87 -3.96 -6.28 7.55
CA LEU A 87 -5.40 -6.46 7.67
C LEU A 87 -5.74 -6.73 9.14
N VAL A 88 -6.49 -5.84 9.76
CA VAL A 88 -6.81 -5.92 11.20
C VAL A 88 -8.27 -6.31 11.39
N TYR A 89 -8.50 -7.28 12.27
CA TYR A 89 -9.82 -7.58 12.83
C TYR A 89 -9.75 -7.57 14.36
N ASP A 90 -10.90 -7.55 15.03
CA ASP A 90 -11.01 -7.61 16.49
C ASP A 90 -11.44 -9.04 16.89
N VAL A 91 -10.65 -9.71 17.74
CA VAL A 91 -10.93 -11.10 18.16
C VAL A 91 -12.24 -11.23 18.96
N ALA A 92 -12.74 -10.13 19.54
CA ALA A 92 -14.00 -10.07 20.25
C ALA A 92 -15.17 -9.60 19.35
N ASN A 93 -14.96 -9.42 18.04
CA ASN A 93 -16.01 -9.04 17.09
C ASN A 93 -15.96 -9.93 15.83
N ARG A 94 -16.83 -10.94 15.78
CA ARG A 94 -16.95 -11.89 14.67
C ARG A 94 -17.18 -11.21 13.32
N GLU A 95 -18.02 -10.18 13.26
CA GLU A 95 -18.36 -9.48 12.02
C GLU A 95 -17.11 -8.86 11.37
N SER A 96 -16.18 -8.37 12.19
CA SER A 96 -14.92 -7.80 11.69
C SER A 96 -14.03 -8.83 11.01
N PHE A 97 -14.07 -10.09 11.46
CA PHE A 97 -13.36 -11.20 10.86
C PHE A 97 -14.04 -11.69 9.57
N GLU A 98 -15.37 -11.79 9.57
CA GLU A 98 -16.16 -12.18 8.40
C GLU A 98 -16.10 -11.14 7.26
N ALA A 99 -15.71 -9.91 7.58
CA ALA A 99 -15.44 -8.87 6.60
C ALA A 99 -14.07 -9.01 5.90
N LEU A 100 -13.13 -9.80 6.42
CA LEU A 100 -11.78 -9.93 5.86
C LEU A 100 -11.76 -10.38 4.38
N PRO A 101 -12.55 -11.39 3.93
CA PRO A 101 -12.60 -11.76 2.52
C PRO A 101 -12.91 -10.56 1.60
N LYS A 102 -13.83 -9.69 2.01
CA LYS A 102 -14.19 -8.48 1.24
C LYS A 102 -13.02 -7.51 1.14
N TRP A 103 -12.27 -7.32 2.23
CA TRP A 103 -11.05 -6.50 2.22
C TRP A 103 -9.95 -7.10 1.34
N PHE A 104 -9.81 -8.44 1.33
CA PHE A 104 -8.89 -9.14 0.44
C PHE A 104 -9.24 -8.97 -1.04
N SER A 105 -10.50 -9.16 -1.43
CA SER A 105 -10.91 -8.95 -2.83
C SER A 105 -10.67 -7.51 -3.30
N GLU A 106 -10.86 -6.53 -2.41
CA GLU A 106 -10.54 -5.14 -2.70
C GLU A 106 -9.04 -4.95 -2.94
N LEU A 107 -8.18 -5.55 -2.11
CA LEU A 107 -6.72 -5.51 -2.28
C LEU A 107 -6.28 -6.07 -3.63
N GLU A 108 -6.77 -7.25 -4.01
CA GLU A 108 -6.39 -7.91 -5.26
C GLU A 108 -6.68 -7.06 -6.51
N THR A 109 -7.62 -6.12 -6.40
CA THR A 109 -7.95 -5.19 -7.49
C THR A 109 -6.92 -4.06 -7.64
N TYR A 110 -6.27 -3.62 -6.55
CA TYR A 110 -5.46 -2.39 -6.54
C TYR A 110 -3.97 -2.59 -6.24
N VAL A 111 -3.58 -3.69 -5.60
CA VAL A 111 -2.18 -3.94 -5.23
C VAL A 111 -1.52 -4.98 -6.13
N SER A 112 -0.19 -4.87 -6.28
CA SER A 112 0.59 -5.89 -6.96
C SER A 112 0.47 -7.24 -6.24
N PRO A 113 0.42 -8.38 -6.97
CA PRO A 113 0.47 -9.71 -6.35
C PRO A 113 1.68 -9.90 -5.43
N SER A 114 2.79 -9.21 -5.72
CA SER A 114 4.03 -9.26 -4.93
C SER A 114 3.93 -8.59 -3.55
N VAL A 115 2.86 -7.85 -3.25
CA VAL A 115 2.68 -7.20 -1.95
C VAL A 115 2.60 -8.22 -0.82
N VAL A 116 3.40 -8.00 0.22
CA VAL A 116 3.36 -8.79 1.45
C VAL A 116 2.14 -8.41 2.27
N LYS A 117 1.42 -9.40 2.77
CA LYS A 117 0.18 -9.23 3.52
C LYS A 117 0.29 -9.96 4.86
N ILE A 118 -0.21 -9.33 5.91
CA ILE A 118 -0.33 -9.92 7.25
C ILE A 118 -1.75 -9.69 7.78
N VAL A 119 -2.34 -10.72 8.34
CA VAL A 119 -3.60 -10.66 9.10
C VAL A 119 -3.26 -10.51 10.58
N VAL A 120 -3.90 -9.54 11.23
CA VAL A 120 -3.70 -9.23 12.64
C VAL A 120 -5.02 -9.38 13.40
N GLY A 121 -5.08 -10.35 14.30
CA GLY A 121 -6.15 -10.51 15.27
C GLY A 121 -5.90 -9.63 16.49
N ASN A 122 -6.52 -8.46 16.54
CA ASN A 122 -6.28 -7.46 17.57
C ASN A 122 -7.21 -7.63 18.79
N LYS A 123 -6.83 -6.99 19.90
CA LYS A 123 -7.56 -6.96 21.18
C LYS A 123 -7.61 -8.30 21.91
N VAL A 124 -6.54 -9.08 21.84
CA VAL A 124 -6.42 -10.34 22.62
C VAL A 124 -6.47 -10.17 24.13
N ASP A 125 -6.37 -8.93 24.62
CA ASP A 125 -6.70 -8.62 26.02
C ASP A 125 -8.18 -8.86 26.38
N LYS A 126 -9.06 -8.98 25.38
CA LYS A 126 -10.50 -9.26 25.53
C LYS A 126 -10.83 -10.76 25.47
N GLU A 127 -9.98 -11.61 26.06
CA GLU A 127 -10.08 -13.07 25.96
C GLU A 127 -11.44 -13.63 26.43
N PHE A 128 -12.04 -13.07 27.49
CA PHE A 128 -13.36 -13.50 27.99
C PHE A 128 -14.52 -13.25 27.01
N SER A 129 -14.34 -12.32 26.08
CA SER A 129 -15.33 -11.99 25.05
C SER A 129 -14.88 -12.41 23.65
N ARG A 130 -13.85 -13.26 23.55
CA ARG A 130 -13.33 -13.73 22.27
C ARG A 130 -14.42 -14.49 21.50
N GLN A 131 -14.60 -14.10 20.24
CA GLN A 131 -15.54 -14.71 19.30
C GLN A 131 -14.83 -15.42 18.13
N VAL A 132 -13.54 -15.15 17.93
CA VAL A 132 -12.71 -15.76 16.89
C VAL A 132 -11.48 -16.36 17.56
N THR A 133 -11.29 -17.67 17.40
CA THR A 133 -10.15 -18.36 17.99
C THR A 133 -8.87 -18.08 17.20
N THR A 134 -7.72 -18.26 17.86
CA THR A 134 -6.41 -18.11 17.21
C THR A 134 -6.25 -19.08 16.04
N GLU A 135 -6.76 -20.30 16.17
CA GLU A 135 -6.74 -21.33 15.12
C GLU A 135 -7.56 -20.91 13.91
N GLU A 136 -8.74 -20.32 14.13
CA GLU A 136 -9.59 -19.84 13.04
C GLU A 136 -8.92 -18.69 12.26
N GLY A 137 -8.34 -17.73 12.99
CA GLY A 137 -7.59 -16.62 12.41
C GLY A 137 -6.38 -17.10 11.60
N ARG A 138 -5.59 -18.02 12.17
CA ARG A 138 -4.44 -18.63 11.51
C ARG A 138 -4.85 -19.44 10.27
N ALA A 139 -5.87 -20.28 10.38
CA ALA A 139 -6.38 -21.07 9.27
C ALA A 139 -6.88 -20.18 8.13
N PHE A 140 -7.47 -19.02 8.43
CA PHE A 140 -7.83 -18.05 7.40
C PHE A 140 -6.59 -17.46 6.73
N ALA A 141 -5.59 -17.00 7.49
CA ALA A 141 -4.37 -16.44 6.95
C ALA A 141 -3.60 -17.43 6.07
N ASP A 142 -3.53 -18.70 6.47
CA ASP A 142 -2.90 -19.79 5.71
C ASP A 142 -3.62 -20.01 4.38
N ARG A 143 -4.96 -20.05 4.37
CA ARG A 143 -5.75 -20.17 3.12
C ARG A 143 -5.52 -19.01 2.16
N MET A 144 -5.33 -17.80 2.69
CA MET A 144 -5.09 -16.60 1.89
C MET A 144 -3.60 -16.39 1.54
N GLY A 145 -2.71 -17.27 2.01
CA GLY A 145 -1.26 -17.15 1.77
C GLY A 145 -0.63 -15.93 2.42
N THR A 146 -1.06 -15.58 3.63
CA THR A 146 -0.63 -14.38 4.36
C THR A 146 0.01 -14.72 5.71
N LEU A 147 0.81 -13.79 6.23
CA LEU A 147 1.32 -13.90 7.59
C LEU A 147 0.19 -13.74 8.62
N PHE A 148 0.37 -14.22 9.84
CA PHE A 148 -0.61 -14.09 10.92
C PHE A 148 0.03 -13.80 12.26
N VAL A 149 -0.47 -12.76 12.93
CA VAL A 149 -0.07 -12.39 14.30
C VAL A 149 -1.32 -12.02 15.09
N GLU A 150 -1.35 -12.41 16.37
CA GLU A 150 -2.31 -11.85 17.32
C GLU A 150 -1.69 -10.68 18.08
N SER A 151 -2.46 -9.63 18.30
CA SER A 151 -1.97 -8.42 18.95
C SER A 151 -2.94 -7.85 19.97
N SER A 152 -2.40 -7.04 20.89
CA SER A 152 -3.18 -6.09 21.67
C SER A 152 -2.45 -4.76 21.71
N ALA A 153 -3.05 -3.75 21.10
CA ALA A 153 -2.59 -2.37 21.25
C ALA A 153 -2.60 -1.91 22.72
N LYS A 154 -3.50 -2.46 23.55
CA LYS A 154 -3.61 -2.14 24.97
C LYS A 154 -2.42 -2.68 25.76
N THR A 155 -2.11 -3.98 25.63
CA THR A 155 -1.06 -4.66 26.41
C THR A 155 0.30 -4.74 25.69
N LYS A 156 0.40 -4.19 24.47
CA LYS A 156 1.57 -4.19 23.58
C LYS A 156 1.91 -5.54 22.93
N VAL A 157 1.28 -6.62 23.37
CA VAL A 157 1.52 -7.98 22.85
C VAL A 157 1.36 -7.99 21.33
N GLY A 158 2.32 -8.59 20.61
CA GLY A 158 2.27 -8.82 19.16
C GLY A 158 2.30 -7.58 18.27
N VAL A 159 2.26 -6.36 18.82
CA VAL A 159 2.25 -5.13 18.01
C VAL A 159 3.58 -4.98 17.26
N GLN A 160 4.71 -5.06 17.96
CA GLN A 160 6.02 -4.96 17.34
C GLN A 160 6.30 -6.13 16.39
N ASP A 161 5.82 -7.33 16.72
CA ASP A 161 6.01 -8.53 15.92
C ASP A 161 5.28 -8.44 14.58
N ALA A 162 4.04 -7.92 14.56
CA ALA A 162 3.28 -7.72 13.33
C ALA A 162 4.02 -6.83 12.31
N PHE A 163 4.60 -5.70 12.75
CA PHE A 163 5.38 -4.83 11.87
C PHE A 163 6.73 -5.44 11.50
N ARG A 164 7.41 -6.11 12.45
CA ARG A 164 8.70 -6.75 12.22
C ARG A 164 8.59 -7.86 11.18
N GLU A 165 7.67 -8.81 11.34
CA GLU A 165 7.48 -9.93 10.42
C GLU A 165 7.12 -9.45 9.01
N LEU A 166 6.23 -8.46 8.92
CA LEU A 166 5.87 -7.84 7.65
C LEU A 166 7.10 -7.23 6.96
N VAL A 167 7.89 -6.44 7.69
CA VAL A 167 9.05 -5.74 7.12
C VAL A 167 10.19 -6.69 6.80
N GLU A 168 10.43 -7.71 7.61
CA GLU A 168 11.37 -8.79 7.30
C GLU A 168 11.02 -9.41 5.94
N LYS A 169 9.76 -9.79 5.76
CA LYS A 169 9.32 -10.40 4.50
C LYS A 169 9.39 -9.46 3.31
N ILE A 170 9.17 -8.15 3.50
CA ILE A 170 9.39 -7.13 2.44
C ILE A 170 10.87 -7.01 2.08
N VAL A 171 11.75 -6.96 3.08
CA VAL A 171 13.20 -6.86 2.87
C VAL A 171 13.73 -8.10 2.13
N ASP A 172 13.19 -9.27 2.45
CA ASP A 172 13.52 -10.56 1.82
C ASP A 172 12.90 -10.71 0.41
N THR A 173 12.13 -9.74 -0.07
CA THR A 173 11.53 -9.70 -1.41
C THR A 173 12.09 -8.50 -2.20
N PRO A 174 13.30 -8.63 -2.80
CA PRO A 174 14.01 -7.51 -3.45
C PRO A 174 13.20 -6.77 -4.52
N GLU A 175 12.29 -7.44 -5.21
CA GLU A 175 11.45 -6.88 -6.26
C GLU A 175 10.60 -5.69 -5.75
N LEU A 176 10.27 -5.69 -4.45
CA LEU A 176 9.44 -4.66 -3.81
C LEU A 176 10.18 -3.36 -3.48
N TRP A 177 11.52 -3.37 -3.44
CA TRP A 177 12.30 -2.19 -3.03
C TRP A 177 13.49 -1.87 -3.96
N ALA A 178 13.95 -2.82 -4.78
CA ALA A 178 15.00 -2.61 -5.77
C ALA A 178 14.54 -1.75 -6.96
N SER A 179 13.23 -1.66 -7.21
CA SER A 179 12.65 -0.88 -8.32
C SER A 179 12.80 0.64 -8.18
N SER A 180 13.40 1.14 -7.09
CA SER A 180 13.74 2.56 -6.89
C SER A 180 15.17 2.91 -7.32
N ALA A 181 15.98 1.95 -7.79
CA ALA A 181 17.24 2.26 -8.45
C ALA A 181 16.98 2.79 -9.86
N PRO A 182 17.56 3.94 -10.28
CA PRO A 182 17.43 4.40 -11.66
C PRO A 182 17.93 3.31 -12.60
N ARG A 183 17.07 2.88 -13.53
CA ARG A 183 17.46 1.97 -14.61
C ARG A 183 18.51 2.69 -15.46
N ILE A 184 19.78 2.45 -15.17
CA ILE A 184 20.87 2.79 -16.08
C ILE A 184 20.96 1.65 -17.10
N GLY A 185 20.55 1.95 -18.33
CA GLY A 185 20.76 1.09 -19.51
C GLY A 185 19.75 1.45 -20.60
N SER A 186 20.11 1.71 -21.85
CA SER A 186 21.33 1.36 -22.59
C SER A 186 21.46 2.30 -23.78
N THR A 187 22.61 2.97 -23.92
CA THR A 187 22.99 3.65 -25.15
C THR A 187 23.35 2.58 -26.17
N ASN A 188 22.49 2.39 -27.16
CA ASN A 188 22.70 1.43 -28.23
C ASN A 188 23.77 2.00 -29.20
N ALA A 189 25.03 1.64 -28.97
CA ALA A 189 26.12 1.85 -29.92
C ALA A 189 26.21 0.64 -30.85
N ASN A 190 25.51 0.69 -31.99
CA ASN A 190 25.83 -0.18 -33.12
C ASN A 190 26.34 0.67 -34.28
N ASN A 191 27.66 0.71 -34.38
CA ASN A 191 28.41 1.18 -35.52
C ASN A 191 28.64 -0.01 -36.46
N THR A 192 27.91 -0.06 -37.57
CA THR A 192 28.29 -0.86 -38.74
C THR A 192 28.22 0.04 -39.97
N ARG A 193 29.39 0.49 -40.40
CA ARG A 193 29.64 1.04 -41.73
C ARG A 193 29.62 -0.10 -42.74
N THR A 194 28.76 0.02 -43.75
CA THR A 194 28.97 -0.60 -45.07
C THR A 194 28.49 0.36 -46.15
N THR A 195 29.25 0.36 -47.24
CA THR A 195 29.42 1.40 -48.25
C THR A 195 28.49 1.26 -49.46
N ALA A 196 28.16 2.43 -50.03
CA ALA A 196 27.98 2.75 -51.45
C ALA A 196 26.70 2.32 -52.22
N SER A 197 25.96 3.35 -52.68
CA SER A 197 25.77 3.73 -54.09
C SER A 197 24.31 3.95 -54.54
N GLY A 198 23.99 5.20 -54.89
CA GLY A 198 23.36 5.51 -56.19
C GLY A 198 21.88 5.95 -56.25
N ARG A 199 21.71 7.23 -56.67
CA ARG A 199 20.60 7.86 -57.44
C ARG A 199 19.41 8.44 -56.65
N THR A 200 19.25 9.76 -56.49
CA THR A 200 18.82 10.89 -57.39
C THR A 200 17.36 11.31 -57.09
N MET A 201 17.18 12.54 -56.60
CA MET A 201 15.91 13.25 -56.32
C MET A 201 15.23 13.74 -57.62
N PRO A 202 13.94 14.10 -57.61
CA PRO A 202 13.62 15.53 -57.49
C PRO A 202 12.27 15.88 -56.82
N GLY A 203 12.14 17.13 -56.35
CA GLY A 203 10.84 17.82 -56.34
C GLY A 203 10.45 18.57 -55.07
N SER A 204 11.10 19.70 -54.79
CA SER A 204 10.62 20.72 -53.86
C SER A 204 9.71 21.72 -54.59
N VAL A 205 8.51 21.98 -54.07
CA VAL A 205 7.75 23.22 -54.32
C VAL A 205 7.08 23.64 -53.01
N ASN A 206 7.47 24.82 -52.50
CA ASN A 206 6.70 25.60 -51.53
C ASN A 206 5.81 26.57 -52.31
N LEU A 207 4.54 26.68 -51.94
CA LEU A 207 3.73 27.87 -52.21
C LEU A 207 2.87 28.20 -50.99
N VAL A 208 2.90 29.49 -50.66
CA VAL A 208 2.23 30.23 -49.59
C VAL A 208 0.87 30.74 -50.06
N ASP A 209 0.01 31.02 -49.07
CA ASP A 209 -1.18 31.91 -49.06
C ASP A 209 -2.37 31.56 -49.98
N ASP A 210 -3.58 31.41 -49.42
CA ASP A 210 -4.46 32.53 -49.10
C ASP A 210 -5.85 32.09 -48.57
N ALA A 211 -6.36 32.93 -47.65
CA ALA A 211 -7.74 33.38 -47.43
C ALA A 211 -8.99 32.45 -47.54
N ASN A 212 -9.77 32.52 -46.45
CA ASN A 212 -11.24 32.66 -46.34
C ASN A 212 -12.21 31.61 -46.93
N ALA A 213 -13.02 31.00 -46.05
CA ALA A 213 -14.50 31.04 -46.13
C ALA A 213 -15.16 30.42 -44.88
N GLU A 214 -15.79 31.28 -44.09
CA GLU A 214 -17.04 31.16 -43.32
C GLU A 214 -17.66 29.77 -43.05
N HIS A 215 -17.99 29.51 -41.77
CA HIS A 215 -19.37 29.13 -41.44
C HIS A 215 -19.77 29.65 -40.05
N ASP A 216 -20.75 30.54 -40.08
CA ASP A 216 -21.43 31.21 -38.97
C ASP A 216 -22.59 30.36 -38.39
N GLY A 217 -22.96 30.67 -37.14
CA GLY A 217 -24.24 30.31 -36.51
C GLY A 217 -24.15 29.27 -35.38
N GLY A 218 -24.47 29.53 -34.11
CA GLY A 218 -25.03 30.70 -33.46
C GLY A 218 -25.89 30.28 -32.26
N GLY A 219 -25.56 30.80 -31.06
CA GLY A 219 -26.44 31.05 -29.90
C GLY A 219 -26.99 29.85 -29.09
N CYS A 220 -27.38 29.99 -27.82
CA CYS A 220 -27.19 31.03 -26.81
C CYS A 220 -27.61 30.40 -25.46
N ALA A 221 -27.00 30.84 -24.36
CA ALA A 221 -27.29 30.45 -23.00
C ALA A 221 -28.35 31.36 -22.36
N CYS A 222 -29.24 30.76 -21.57
CA CYS A 222 -29.96 31.36 -20.44
C CYS A 222 -30.10 30.30 -19.36
#